data_AF-B1KBZ1-F1
#
_entry.id   AF-B1KBZ1-F1
#
_cell.length_a   1.000
_cell.length_b   1.000
_cell.length_c   1.000
_cell.angle_alpha   90.00
_cell.angle_beta   90.00
_cell.angle_gamma   90.00
#
_symmetry.space_group_name_H-M   'P 1'
#
loop_
_entity.id
_entity.type
_entity.pdbx_description
1 polymer ?
#
loop_
_entity_poly.entity_id
_entity_poly.type
_entity_poly.pdbx_seq_one_letter_code
_entity_poly.pdbx_strand_id
1 'polypeptide(L)'
;MSAQDVPVEFASQKDNAVAVPRNAGLDALRARLTLLVVFHHCAITYGAVGGWYYHEVAAGPSVASALLTLFCAINQAFFMGLFFFLAGYYTPPSIERKGAVRFLADRFLRLGLPLLIYGFLIGPATIALAQSGAGHPFPDALRHLWRKGTFENGPMWFAEALLIFSAAAALLHIVFPRTVTRDTNRVARAPSDTTLAAAALLTGIAALALRSRWPVGINVWGLQLGYFASYVVLYAAGCRTARAHWIEHLPAPQVRRWSRIALMALPVLPVAYLIAKHVPAWRGRPQDVIYAFWEPLVAWGAILFLVDRFHQRFDTLTGAWRPLSRRAYAIYIIHPPVLVAVALAWRNVPASPFLKFAVTGSIACVACYLIAGLLLRVPRFASLL
;
A
#
# COMPACT_ATOMS: atom_id res chain seq x y z
N MET A 1 -16.31 -63.70 -7.42
CA MET A 1 -14.90 -63.38 -7.75
C MET A 1 -14.90 -62.01 -8.42
N SER A 2 -15.07 -60.93 -7.64
CA SER A 2 -14.01 -60.06 -7.11
C SER A 2 -13.12 -59.47 -8.20
N ALA A 3 -13.50 -58.28 -8.65
CA ALA A 3 -12.62 -57.34 -9.33
C ALA A 3 -11.68 -56.74 -8.27
N GLN A 4 -10.40 -57.05 -8.36
CA GLN A 4 -9.34 -56.40 -7.60
C GLN A 4 -8.51 -55.59 -8.59
N ASP A 5 -8.74 -54.28 -8.62
CA ASP A 5 -7.94 -53.34 -9.41
C ASP A 5 -7.40 -52.23 -8.52
N VAL A 6 -6.07 -52.18 -8.50
CA VAL A 6 -5.17 -51.02 -8.39
C VAL A 6 -5.26 -50.14 -7.12
N PRO A 7 -4.25 -50.22 -6.21
CA PRO A 7 -4.11 -49.24 -5.15
C PRO A 7 -3.66 -47.88 -5.72
N VAL A 8 -4.48 -46.85 -5.53
CA VAL A 8 -4.12 -45.45 -5.82
C VAL A 8 -3.21 -44.95 -4.71
N GLU A 9 -1.90 -45.07 -4.93
CA GLU A 9 -0.88 -44.50 -4.07
C GLU A 9 -0.83 -42.97 -4.31
N PHE A 10 -1.40 -42.19 -3.37
CA PHE A 10 -1.23 -40.74 -3.31
C PHE A 10 0.23 -40.43 -2.90
N ALA A 11 1.15 -40.60 -3.84
CA ALA A 11 2.50 -40.10 -3.72
C ALA A 11 2.44 -38.57 -3.62
N SER A 12 2.66 -38.05 -2.42
CA SER A 12 3.00 -36.65 -2.17
C SER A 12 4.24 -36.32 -2.99
N GLN A 13 4.05 -35.80 -4.21
CA GLN A 13 5.12 -35.16 -4.96
C GLN A 13 5.60 -33.97 -4.11
N LYS A 14 6.75 -34.16 -3.47
CA LYS A 14 7.55 -33.04 -2.96
C LYS A 14 7.82 -32.13 -4.14
N ASP A 15 7.21 -30.94 -4.11
CA ASP A 15 7.47 -29.82 -5.00
C ASP A 15 8.97 -29.47 -4.95
N ASN A 16 9.80 -30.18 -5.71
CA ASN A 16 11.19 -29.82 -6.00
C ASN A 16 11.22 -28.69 -7.05
N ALA A 17 10.33 -27.71 -6.90
CA ALA A 17 10.32 -26.52 -7.72
C ALA A 17 11.43 -25.61 -7.22
N VAL A 18 12.36 -25.26 -8.11
CA VAL A 18 13.37 -24.22 -7.88
C VAL A 18 12.66 -22.98 -7.34
N ALA A 19 12.87 -22.69 -6.06
CA ALA A 19 12.26 -21.54 -5.42
C ALA A 19 12.76 -20.28 -6.14
N VAL A 20 11.84 -19.52 -6.76
CA VAL A 20 12.18 -18.19 -7.28
C VAL A 20 12.85 -17.42 -6.15
N PRO A 21 14.12 -16.96 -6.32
CA PRO A 21 14.86 -16.33 -5.24
C PRO A 21 14.06 -15.15 -4.70
N ARG A 22 13.83 -15.17 -3.39
CA ARG A 22 13.09 -14.12 -2.72
C ARG A 22 13.98 -12.88 -2.66
N ASN A 23 13.59 -11.79 -3.33
CA ASN A 23 14.41 -10.58 -3.40
C ASN A 23 14.43 -9.88 -2.02
N ALA A 24 15.57 -9.97 -1.32
CA ALA A 24 15.78 -9.40 0.00
C ALA A 24 15.57 -7.87 0.01
N GLY A 25 16.05 -7.16 -1.00
CA GLY A 25 15.83 -5.72 -1.18
C GLY A 25 14.36 -5.34 -1.21
N LEU A 26 13.55 -6.03 -1.99
CA LEU A 26 12.10 -5.77 -2.06
C LEU A 26 11.38 -6.09 -0.75
N ASP A 27 11.80 -7.15 -0.04
CA ASP A 27 11.26 -7.48 1.28
C ASP A 27 11.62 -6.43 2.34
N ALA A 28 12.84 -5.87 2.32
CA ALA A 28 13.24 -4.77 3.19
C ALA A 28 12.50 -3.46 2.84
N LEU A 29 12.34 -3.17 1.56
CA LEU A 29 11.61 -2.00 1.07
C LEU A 29 10.16 -2.03 1.54
N ARG A 30 9.47 -3.15 1.30
CA ARG A 30 8.10 -3.38 1.76
C ARG A 30 7.96 -3.16 3.26
N ALA A 31 8.90 -3.70 4.04
CA ALA A 31 8.87 -3.58 5.50
C ALA A 31 9.08 -2.14 5.98
N ARG A 32 9.99 -1.39 5.35
CA ARG A 32 10.18 0.04 5.67
C ARG A 32 8.95 0.87 5.31
N LEU A 33 8.34 0.61 4.16
CA LEU A 33 7.13 1.31 3.74
C LEU A 33 5.94 1.02 4.66
N THR A 34 5.84 -0.19 5.22
CA THR A 34 4.85 -0.48 6.26
C THR A 34 5.02 0.42 7.47
N LEU A 35 6.24 0.65 7.96
CA LEU A 35 6.47 1.60 9.05
C LEU A 35 6.11 3.03 8.64
N LEU A 36 6.40 3.40 7.39
CA LEU A 36 6.01 4.70 6.84
C LEU A 36 4.48 4.89 6.78
N VAL A 37 3.69 3.83 6.55
CA VAL A 37 2.22 3.87 6.65
C VAL A 37 1.76 4.25 8.06
N VAL A 38 2.41 3.71 9.10
CA VAL A 38 2.12 4.08 10.50
C VAL A 38 2.38 5.57 10.72
N PHE A 39 3.52 6.09 10.25
CA PHE A 39 3.80 7.52 10.31
C PHE A 39 2.83 8.35 9.46
N HIS A 40 2.42 7.91 8.28
CA HIS A 40 1.41 8.61 7.47
C HIS A 40 0.12 8.85 8.26
N HIS A 41 -0.42 7.81 8.89
CA HIS A 41 -1.64 7.94 9.70
C HIS A 41 -1.41 8.70 11.02
N CYS A 42 -0.19 8.62 11.57
CA CYS A 42 0.20 9.43 12.71
C CYS A 42 0.21 10.93 12.34
N ALA A 43 0.65 11.30 11.14
CA ALA A 43 0.60 12.69 10.68
C ALA A 43 -0.85 13.20 10.58
N ILE A 44 -1.78 12.37 10.10
CA ILE A 44 -3.23 12.70 10.05
C ILE A 44 -3.81 12.91 11.44
N THR A 45 -3.39 12.09 12.42
CA THR A 45 -3.79 12.23 13.83
C THR A 45 -3.41 13.61 14.41
N TYR A 46 -2.28 14.18 13.97
CA TYR A 46 -1.71 15.43 14.49
C TYR A 46 -1.79 16.63 13.53
N GLY A 47 -2.71 16.58 12.56
CA GLY A 47 -3.07 17.77 11.79
C GLY A 47 -2.73 17.72 10.29
N ALA A 48 -2.36 16.58 9.73
CA ALA A 48 -2.38 16.40 8.27
C ALA A 48 -3.82 16.21 7.75
N VAL A 49 -4.07 16.62 6.51
CA VAL A 49 -5.32 16.29 5.81
C VAL A 49 -5.34 14.79 5.46
N GLY A 50 -6.45 14.12 5.79
CA GLY A 50 -6.68 12.72 5.44
C GLY A 50 -7.79 12.10 6.28
N GLY A 51 -8.28 10.93 5.86
CA GLY A 51 -9.24 10.14 6.64
C GLY A 51 -8.51 9.27 7.67
N TRP A 52 -8.89 9.38 8.94
CA TRP A 52 -8.35 8.54 10.00
C TRP A 52 -9.34 8.34 11.15
N TYR A 53 -9.07 7.35 12.00
CA TYR A 53 -9.94 6.97 13.12
C TYR A 53 -9.99 8.01 14.24
N TYR A 54 -8.88 8.69 14.50
CA TYR A 54 -8.75 9.63 15.60
C TYR A 54 -7.93 10.86 15.18
N HIS A 55 -8.49 12.05 15.37
CA HIS A 55 -7.79 13.30 15.13
C HIS A 55 -7.66 14.03 16.46
N GLU A 56 -6.44 14.11 16.98
CA GLU A 56 -6.16 14.89 18.19
C GLU A 56 -6.01 16.38 17.85
N VAL A 57 -5.38 16.66 16.71
CA VAL A 57 -5.24 18.02 16.16
C VAL A 57 -5.91 18.04 14.79
N ALA A 58 -6.88 18.93 14.60
CA ALA A 58 -7.53 19.12 13.32
C ALA A 58 -6.56 19.76 12.30
N ALA A 59 -6.68 19.37 11.03
CA ALA A 59 -5.98 20.04 9.94
C ALA A 59 -6.45 21.49 9.82
N GLY A 60 -5.55 22.40 9.49
CA GLY A 60 -5.83 23.84 9.47
C GLY A 60 -4.73 24.68 8.83
N PRO A 61 -4.80 26.02 8.93
CA PRO A 61 -3.88 26.93 8.23
C PRO A 61 -2.48 27.04 8.85
N SER A 62 -2.17 26.25 9.88
CA SER A 62 -0.89 26.31 10.59
C SER A 62 0.25 25.74 9.73
N VAL A 63 1.47 26.25 9.95
CA VAL A 63 2.68 25.72 9.29
C VAL A 63 2.88 24.23 9.60
N ALA A 64 2.59 23.82 10.84
CA ALA A 64 2.67 22.42 11.24
C ALA A 64 1.72 21.53 10.42
N SER A 65 0.46 21.93 10.29
CA SER A 65 -0.54 21.21 9.48
C SER A 65 -0.16 21.16 8.00
N ALA A 66 0.37 22.26 7.46
CA ALA A 66 0.84 22.30 6.07
C ALA A 66 2.01 21.34 5.81
N LEU A 67 3.00 21.29 6.70
CA LEU A 67 4.16 20.39 6.57
C LEU A 67 3.77 18.91 6.75
N LEU A 68 2.91 18.59 7.72
CA LEU A 68 2.39 17.23 7.90
C LEU A 68 1.51 16.80 6.71
N THR A 69 0.73 17.71 6.14
CA THR A 69 -0.04 17.46 4.92
C THR A 69 0.86 17.25 3.71
N LEU A 70 1.93 18.02 3.57
CA LEU A 70 2.94 17.81 2.52
C LEU A 70 3.61 16.44 2.66
N PHE A 71 3.95 16.03 3.90
CA PHE A 71 4.46 14.69 4.18
C PHE A 71 3.47 13.60 3.71
N CYS A 72 2.18 13.74 4.04
CA CYS A 72 1.14 12.82 3.58
C CYS A 72 1.00 12.82 2.05
N ALA A 73 1.02 13.99 1.40
CA ALA A 73 0.92 14.10 -0.06
C ALA A 73 2.09 13.44 -0.79
N ILE A 74 3.32 13.64 -0.29
CA ILE A 74 4.53 12.98 -0.82
C ILE A 74 4.42 11.47 -0.65
N ASN A 75 4.04 10.99 0.55
CA ASN A 75 3.82 9.56 0.77
C ASN A 75 2.79 9.03 -0.24
N GLN A 76 1.62 9.65 -0.30
CA GLN A 76 0.50 9.27 -1.16
C GLN A 76 0.88 9.19 -2.64
N ALA A 77 1.82 10.02 -3.09
CA ALA A 77 2.27 10.01 -4.47
C ALA A 77 2.87 8.66 -4.90
N PHE A 78 3.66 8.01 -4.04
CA PHE A 78 4.44 6.84 -4.47
C PHE A 78 4.14 5.55 -3.70
N PHE A 79 3.91 5.57 -2.39
CA PHE A 79 4.04 4.35 -1.58
C PHE A 79 2.94 3.31 -1.83
N MET A 80 1.66 3.71 -1.96
CA MET A 80 0.58 2.80 -2.31
C MET A 80 0.75 2.28 -3.74
N GLY A 81 1.10 3.18 -4.66
CA GLY A 81 1.45 2.82 -6.02
C GLY A 81 2.59 1.79 -6.08
N LEU A 82 3.63 1.96 -5.26
CA LEU A 82 4.74 1.02 -5.14
C LEU A 82 4.28 -0.34 -4.63
N PHE A 83 3.42 -0.39 -3.61
CA PHE A 83 2.84 -1.67 -3.16
C PHE A 83 2.02 -2.35 -4.28
N PHE A 84 1.24 -1.59 -5.06
CA PHE A 84 0.53 -2.13 -6.24
C PHE A 84 1.49 -2.62 -7.33
N PHE A 85 2.56 -1.88 -7.62
CA PHE A 85 3.60 -2.30 -8.55
C PHE A 85 4.25 -3.61 -8.13
N LEU A 86 4.67 -3.73 -6.86
CA LEU A 86 5.25 -4.96 -6.32
C LEU A 86 4.23 -6.10 -6.34
N ALA A 87 2.97 -5.85 -5.99
CA ALA A 87 1.93 -6.87 -6.05
C ALA A 87 1.72 -7.38 -7.48
N GLY A 88 1.68 -6.47 -8.46
CA GLY A 88 1.60 -6.79 -9.88
C GLY A 88 2.80 -7.57 -10.37
N TYR A 89 4.02 -7.20 -9.96
CA TYR A 89 5.26 -7.90 -10.32
C TYR A 89 5.24 -9.38 -9.93
N TYR A 90 4.68 -9.71 -8.78
CA TYR A 90 4.59 -11.12 -8.34
C TYR A 90 3.34 -11.86 -8.82
N THR A 91 2.38 -11.20 -9.48
CA THR A 91 1.13 -11.82 -9.89
C THR A 91 1.31 -12.81 -11.05
N PRO A 92 1.88 -12.44 -12.23
CA PRO A 92 2.00 -13.36 -13.36
C PRO A 92 2.78 -14.64 -13.02
N PRO A 93 3.99 -14.58 -12.42
CA PRO A 93 4.73 -15.80 -12.06
C PRO A 93 3.98 -16.66 -11.03
N SER A 94 3.14 -16.07 -10.19
CA SER A 94 2.31 -16.82 -9.25
C SER A 94 1.12 -17.50 -9.90
N ILE A 95 0.51 -16.90 -10.92
CA ILE A 95 -0.58 -17.52 -11.69
C ILE A 95 -0.01 -18.66 -12.54
N GLU A 96 1.11 -18.42 -13.24
CA GLU A 96 1.78 -19.42 -14.09
C GLU A 96 2.18 -20.67 -13.29
N ARG A 97 2.68 -20.50 -12.06
CA ARG A 97 3.08 -21.61 -11.19
C ARG A 97 1.91 -22.39 -10.57
N LYS A 98 0.80 -21.73 -10.24
CA LYS A 98 -0.28 -22.33 -9.42
C LYS A 98 -1.56 -22.62 -10.19
N GLY A 99 -1.74 -22.02 -11.36
CA GLY A 99 -3.03 -21.89 -12.02
C GLY A 99 -3.93 -20.82 -11.39
N ALA A 100 -4.88 -20.31 -12.17
CA ALA A 100 -5.73 -19.18 -11.78
C ALA A 100 -6.61 -19.46 -10.54
N VAL A 101 -7.22 -20.65 -10.46
CA VAL A 101 -8.11 -21.02 -9.35
C VAL A 101 -7.36 -21.06 -8.01
N ARG A 102 -6.24 -21.78 -7.94
CA ARG A 102 -5.42 -21.87 -6.72
C ARG A 102 -4.80 -20.53 -6.37
N PHE A 103 -4.40 -19.73 -7.35
CA PHE A 103 -3.95 -18.35 -7.12
C PHE A 103 -5.02 -17.51 -6.42
N LEU A 104 -6.27 -17.53 -6.90
CA LEU A 104 -7.36 -16.77 -6.29
C LEU A 104 -7.71 -17.27 -4.90
N ALA A 105 -7.75 -18.58 -4.68
CA ALA A 105 -7.98 -19.16 -3.36
C ALA A 105 -6.90 -18.72 -2.34
N ASP A 106 -5.62 -18.81 -2.73
CA ASP A 106 -4.50 -18.36 -1.90
C ASP A 106 -4.58 -16.85 -1.58
N ARG A 107 -4.98 -16.03 -2.56
CA ARG A 107 -5.15 -14.58 -2.38
C ARG A 107 -6.32 -14.28 -1.44
N PHE A 108 -7.45 -14.97 -1.59
CA PHE A 108 -8.60 -14.80 -0.71
C PHE A 108 -8.26 -15.17 0.74
N LEU A 109 -7.54 -16.27 0.98
CA LEU A 109 -7.12 -16.65 2.32
C LEU A 109 -6.13 -15.66 2.96
N ARG A 110 -5.21 -15.08 2.16
CA ARG A 110 -4.18 -14.17 2.67
C ARG A 110 -4.61 -12.71 2.75
N LEU A 111 -5.58 -12.28 1.94
CA LEU A 111 -6.04 -10.89 1.87
C LEU A 111 -7.49 -10.75 2.29
N GLY A 112 -8.38 -11.61 1.75
CA GLY A 112 -9.82 -11.57 2.01
C GLY A 112 -10.18 -11.92 3.44
N LEU A 113 -9.65 -13.03 3.98
CA LEU A 113 -9.91 -13.40 5.37
C LEU A 113 -9.40 -12.32 6.37
N PRO A 114 -8.16 -11.81 6.26
CA PRO A 114 -7.73 -10.67 7.08
C PRO A 114 -8.57 -9.41 6.89
N LEU A 115 -9.02 -9.10 5.67
CA LEU A 115 -9.93 -7.98 5.40
C LEU A 115 -11.27 -8.15 6.13
N LEU A 116 -11.85 -9.34 6.13
CA LEU A 116 -13.11 -9.62 6.84
C LEU A 116 -12.94 -9.52 8.36
N ILE A 117 -11.86 -10.10 8.90
CA ILE A 117 -11.51 -10.00 10.32
C ILE A 117 -11.30 -8.55 10.71
N TYR A 118 -10.57 -7.79 9.90
CA TYR A 118 -10.38 -6.37 10.14
C TYR A 118 -11.72 -5.63 10.09
N GLY A 119 -12.47 -5.80 9.01
CA GLY A 119 -13.71 -5.08 8.74
C GLY A 119 -14.78 -5.25 9.81
N PHE A 120 -14.95 -6.46 10.34
CA PHE A 120 -15.97 -6.73 11.36
C PHE A 120 -15.45 -6.63 12.80
N LEU A 121 -14.15 -6.81 13.05
CA LEU A 121 -13.62 -6.85 14.42
C LEU A 121 -12.67 -5.67 14.70
N ILE A 122 -11.57 -5.57 13.96
CA ILE A 122 -10.50 -4.61 14.27
C ILE A 122 -10.93 -3.16 13.96
N GLY A 123 -11.57 -2.92 12.82
CA GLY A 123 -12.09 -1.62 12.41
C GLY A 123 -13.11 -1.07 13.41
N PRO A 124 -14.21 -1.79 13.72
CA PRO A 124 -15.16 -1.37 14.75
C PRO A 124 -14.54 -1.19 16.13
N ALA A 125 -13.61 -2.06 16.55
CA ALA A 125 -12.87 -1.87 17.79
C ALA A 125 -12.02 -0.60 17.78
N THR A 126 -11.41 -0.25 16.64
CA THR A 126 -10.63 0.98 16.49
C THR A 126 -11.52 2.23 16.54
N ILE A 127 -12.70 2.19 15.92
CA ILE A 127 -13.71 3.25 16.04
C ILE A 127 -14.15 3.41 17.49
N ALA A 128 -14.52 2.32 18.17
CA ALA A 128 -14.95 2.35 19.57
C ALA A 128 -13.84 2.89 20.48
N LEU A 129 -12.58 2.53 20.21
CA LEU A 129 -11.42 3.05 20.93
C LEU A 129 -11.27 4.57 20.72
N ALA A 130 -11.37 5.06 19.48
CA ALA A 130 -11.34 6.49 19.21
C ALA A 130 -12.49 7.24 19.91
N GLN A 131 -13.70 6.66 19.92
CA GLN A 131 -14.88 7.22 20.60
C GLN A 131 -14.72 7.28 22.13
N SER A 132 -13.92 6.39 22.72
CA SER A 132 -13.55 6.50 24.15
C SER A 132 -12.78 7.77 24.47
N GLY A 133 -12.04 8.31 23.49
CA GLY A 133 -11.46 9.63 23.59
C GLY A 133 -12.51 10.74 23.73
N ALA A 134 -13.70 10.56 23.17
CA ALA A 134 -14.81 11.52 23.29
C ALA A 134 -15.73 11.25 24.50
N GLY A 135 -15.35 10.34 25.41
CA GLY A 135 -16.10 10.02 26.63
C GLY A 135 -17.13 8.90 26.48
N HIS A 136 -17.21 8.24 25.32
CA HIS A 136 -18.10 7.08 25.15
C HIS A 136 -17.45 5.80 25.72
N PRO A 137 -18.12 5.03 26.59
CA PRO A 137 -17.58 3.76 27.07
C PRO A 137 -17.29 2.79 25.90
N PHE A 138 -16.06 2.28 25.83
CA PHE A 138 -15.62 1.38 24.75
C PHE A 138 -16.57 0.17 24.52
N PRO A 139 -17.01 -0.57 25.56
CA PRO A 139 -17.88 -1.73 25.35
C PRO A 139 -19.23 -1.39 24.72
N ASP A 140 -19.77 -0.21 25.05
CA ASP A 140 -21.08 0.23 24.55
C ASP A 140 -20.98 0.66 23.09
N ALA A 141 -19.95 1.45 22.76
CA ALA A 141 -19.61 1.83 21.39
C ALA A 141 -19.40 0.60 20.50
N LEU A 142 -18.59 -0.36 20.94
CA LEU A 142 -18.32 -1.57 20.18
C LEU A 142 -19.58 -2.42 19.97
N ARG A 143 -20.37 -2.63 21.03
CA ARG A 143 -21.63 -3.36 20.95
C ARG A 143 -22.61 -2.69 19.99
N HIS A 144 -22.69 -1.37 20.00
CA HIS A 144 -23.51 -0.60 19.08
C HIS A 144 -23.07 -0.84 17.61
N LEU A 145 -21.76 -0.73 17.34
CA LEU A 145 -21.22 -0.93 15.99
C LEU A 145 -21.47 -2.35 15.47
N TRP A 146 -21.30 -3.37 16.30
CA TRP A 146 -21.60 -4.76 15.95
C TRP A 146 -23.08 -5.03 15.74
N ARG A 147 -23.97 -4.49 16.59
CA ARG A 147 -25.43 -4.61 16.40
C ARG A 147 -25.89 -4.00 15.08
N LYS A 148 -25.26 -2.92 14.63
CA LYS A 148 -25.50 -2.29 13.33
C LYS A 148 -24.91 -3.08 12.15
N GLY A 149 -24.08 -4.09 12.41
CA GLY A 149 -23.34 -4.82 11.36
C GLY A 149 -22.30 -3.95 10.67
N THR A 150 -21.68 -3.01 11.39
CA THR A 150 -20.72 -2.06 10.81
C THR A 150 -19.52 -2.81 10.25
N PHE A 151 -19.24 -2.59 8.96
CA PHE A 151 -18.04 -3.05 8.29
C PHE A 151 -17.13 -1.87 7.98
N GLU A 152 -15.93 -1.86 8.54
CA GLU A 152 -14.97 -0.76 8.44
C GLU A 152 -13.64 -1.27 7.88
N ASN A 153 -13.42 -1.10 6.58
CA ASN A 153 -12.24 -1.62 5.91
C ASN A 153 -10.95 -0.85 6.25
N GLY A 154 -11.02 0.42 6.69
CA GLY A 154 -9.86 1.19 7.12
C GLY A 154 -8.70 1.11 6.13
N PRO A 155 -7.45 1.00 6.61
CA PRO A 155 -6.29 0.76 5.75
C PRO A 155 -6.38 -0.51 4.89
N MET A 156 -7.17 -1.51 5.31
CA MET A 156 -7.36 -2.77 4.55
C MET A 156 -8.07 -2.58 3.20
N TRP A 157 -8.52 -1.37 2.86
CA TRP A 157 -8.92 -1.00 1.49
C TRP A 157 -7.87 -1.44 0.44
N PHE A 158 -6.58 -1.42 0.77
CA PHE A 158 -5.54 -1.87 -0.14
C PHE A 158 -5.62 -3.38 -0.42
N ALA A 159 -5.92 -4.20 0.60
CA ALA A 159 -6.12 -5.63 0.43
C ALA A 159 -7.37 -5.93 -0.42
N GLU A 160 -8.44 -5.15 -0.22
CA GLU A 160 -9.65 -5.19 -1.05
C GLU A 160 -9.34 -4.89 -2.53
N ALA A 161 -8.64 -3.78 -2.80
CA ALA A 161 -8.23 -3.41 -4.15
C ALA A 161 -7.31 -4.47 -4.79
N LEU A 162 -6.40 -5.07 -4.01
CA LEU A 162 -5.56 -6.16 -4.50
C LEU A 162 -6.35 -7.42 -4.85
N LEU A 163 -7.43 -7.75 -4.14
CA LEU A 163 -8.31 -8.87 -4.50
C LEU A 163 -8.99 -8.60 -5.84
N ILE A 164 -9.49 -7.39 -6.06
CA ILE A 164 -10.09 -6.96 -7.34
C ILE A 164 -9.06 -7.08 -8.47
N PHE A 165 -7.85 -6.55 -8.27
CA PHE A 165 -6.78 -6.60 -9.28
C PHE A 165 -6.28 -8.03 -9.53
N SER A 166 -6.27 -8.87 -8.50
CA SER A 166 -5.91 -10.30 -8.62
C SER A 166 -6.97 -11.05 -9.42
N ALA A 167 -8.26 -10.81 -9.16
CA ALA A 167 -9.37 -11.39 -9.91
C ALA A 167 -9.33 -10.96 -11.38
N ALA A 168 -9.13 -9.67 -11.65
CA ALA A 168 -8.98 -9.16 -13.00
C ALA A 168 -7.79 -9.78 -13.74
N ALA A 169 -6.63 -9.88 -13.09
CA ALA A 169 -5.45 -10.51 -13.68
C ALA A 169 -5.65 -12.01 -13.97
N ALA A 170 -6.30 -12.74 -13.06
CA ALA A 170 -6.64 -14.14 -13.26
C ALA A 170 -7.63 -14.33 -14.41
N LEU A 171 -8.65 -13.48 -14.50
CA LEU A 171 -9.62 -13.51 -15.60
C LEU A 171 -8.94 -13.24 -16.96
N LEU A 172 -8.07 -12.23 -17.03
CA LEU A 172 -7.29 -11.95 -18.25
C LEU A 172 -6.41 -13.14 -18.66
N HIS A 173 -5.80 -13.84 -17.70
CA HIS A 173 -5.02 -15.04 -17.97
C HIS A 173 -5.87 -16.19 -18.51
N ILE A 174 -7.12 -16.35 -18.03
CA ILE A 174 -8.04 -17.39 -18.51
C ILE A 174 -8.58 -17.07 -19.91
N VAL A 175 -8.97 -15.81 -20.15
CA VAL A 175 -9.61 -15.39 -21.42
C VAL A 175 -8.58 -15.26 -22.55
N PHE A 176 -7.36 -14.83 -22.25
CA PHE A 176 -6.32 -14.61 -23.26
C PHE A 176 -5.06 -15.45 -23.06
N PRO A 177 -5.17 -16.80 -23.03
CA PRO A 177 -4.04 -17.67 -22.72
C PRO A 177 -2.91 -17.56 -23.77
N ARG A 178 -3.24 -17.23 -25.02
CA ARG A 178 -2.29 -17.15 -26.15
C ARG A 178 -1.48 -15.85 -26.20
N THR A 179 -2.01 -14.71 -25.75
CA THR A 179 -1.22 -13.46 -25.63
C THR A 179 -0.35 -13.49 -24.39
N VAL A 180 -0.78 -14.21 -23.35
CA VAL A 180 -0.03 -14.41 -22.11
C VAL A 180 1.09 -15.43 -22.30
N THR A 181 0.96 -16.46 -23.14
CA THR A 181 2.03 -17.46 -23.39
C THR A 181 3.01 -17.12 -24.51
N ARG A 182 2.63 -16.29 -25.50
CA ARG A 182 3.50 -15.95 -26.65
C ARG A 182 4.75 -15.13 -26.32
N ASP A 183 4.80 -14.49 -25.15
CA ASP A 183 5.87 -13.55 -24.79
C ASP A 183 6.97 -14.17 -23.89
N THR A 184 7.06 -15.52 -23.81
CA THR A 184 8.17 -16.19 -23.10
C THR A 184 9.47 -16.22 -23.91
N ASN A 185 9.38 -16.15 -25.25
CA ASN A 185 10.55 -16.15 -26.14
C ASN A 185 11.00 -14.75 -26.59
N ARG A 186 10.20 -13.70 -26.33
CA ARG A 186 10.63 -12.32 -26.51
C ARG A 186 11.17 -11.82 -25.18
N VAL A 187 12.46 -11.53 -25.11
CA VAL A 187 13.04 -10.78 -23.99
C VAL A 187 12.23 -9.50 -23.85
N ALA A 188 11.34 -9.45 -22.84
CA ALA A 188 10.48 -8.32 -22.61
C ALA A 188 11.40 -7.10 -22.36
N ARG A 189 11.34 -6.12 -23.26
CA ARG A 189 12.22 -4.95 -23.19
C ARG A 189 11.81 -4.09 -22.00
N ALA A 190 12.81 -3.64 -21.24
CA ALA A 190 12.64 -2.60 -20.24
C ALA A 190 11.86 -1.40 -20.82
N PRO A 191 10.94 -0.78 -20.06
CA PRO A 191 10.23 0.40 -20.53
C PRO A 191 11.22 1.54 -20.82
N SER A 192 11.10 2.15 -22.00
CA SER A 192 11.89 3.33 -22.36
C SER A 192 11.44 4.55 -21.57
N ASP A 193 12.27 5.59 -21.54
CA ASP A 193 11.88 6.87 -20.93
C ASP A 193 10.67 7.51 -21.61
N THR A 194 10.50 7.29 -22.91
CA THR A 194 9.30 7.72 -23.65
C THR A 194 8.05 6.98 -23.18
N THR A 195 8.14 5.67 -22.93
CA THR A 195 7.04 4.90 -22.33
C THR A 195 6.71 5.39 -20.93
N LEU A 196 7.73 5.65 -20.09
CA LEU A 196 7.52 6.15 -18.74
C LEU A 196 6.89 7.57 -18.75
N ALA A 197 7.32 8.46 -19.64
CA ALA A 197 6.75 9.80 -19.80
C ALA A 197 5.31 9.76 -20.33
N ALA A 198 5.03 8.94 -21.34
CA ALA A 198 3.67 8.74 -21.83
C ALA A 198 2.76 8.15 -20.74
N ALA A 199 3.24 7.16 -19.99
CA ALA A 199 2.50 6.58 -18.87
C ALA A 199 2.21 7.62 -17.78
N ALA A 200 3.19 8.49 -17.43
CA ALA A 200 2.98 9.55 -16.46
C ALA A 200 1.93 10.57 -16.94
N LEU A 201 2.01 10.99 -18.20
CA LEU A 201 1.03 11.91 -18.81
C LEU A 201 -0.38 11.33 -18.81
N LEU A 202 -0.54 10.09 -19.31
CA LEU A 202 -1.83 9.41 -19.35
C LEU A 202 -2.40 9.15 -17.95
N THR A 203 -1.54 8.80 -17.00
CA THR A 203 -1.92 8.66 -15.58
C THR A 203 -2.45 9.97 -15.02
N GLY A 204 -1.80 11.11 -15.32
CA GLY A 204 -2.26 12.42 -14.88
C GLY A 204 -3.61 12.81 -15.50
N ILE A 205 -3.81 12.56 -16.79
CA ILE A 205 -5.12 12.78 -17.45
C ILE A 205 -6.22 11.92 -16.79
N ALA A 206 -5.95 10.63 -16.60
CA ALA A 206 -6.90 9.73 -15.96
C ALA A 206 -7.18 10.11 -14.50
N ALA A 207 -6.14 10.49 -13.74
CA ALA A 207 -6.29 10.96 -12.36
C ALA A 207 -7.14 12.23 -12.28
N LEU A 208 -6.94 13.19 -13.19
CA LEU A 208 -7.75 14.40 -13.27
C LEU A 208 -9.22 14.08 -13.58
N ALA A 209 -9.48 13.17 -14.52
CA ALA A 209 -10.84 12.72 -14.86
C ALA A 209 -11.52 12.04 -13.67
N LEU A 210 -10.82 11.11 -13.00
CA LEU A 210 -11.33 10.44 -11.80
C LEU A 210 -11.61 11.43 -10.67
N ARG A 211 -10.69 12.37 -10.41
CA ARG A 211 -10.84 13.39 -9.34
C ARG A 211 -11.93 14.41 -9.62
N SER A 212 -12.23 14.67 -10.89
CA SER A 212 -13.38 15.51 -11.27
C SER A 212 -14.72 14.86 -10.89
N ARG A 213 -14.79 13.52 -10.87
CA ARG A 213 -15.99 12.77 -10.49
C ARG A 213 -16.01 12.35 -9.01
N TRP A 214 -14.85 12.01 -8.48
CA TRP A 214 -14.61 11.57 -7.11
C TRP A 214 -13.41 12.34 -6.54
N PRO A 215 -13.64 13.57 -6.03
CA PRO A 215 -12.60 14.36 -5.40
C PRO A 215 -11.86 13.60 -4.28
N VAL A 216 -10.64 14.02 -3.97
CA VAL A 216 -9.85 13.44 -2.88
C VAL A 216 -10.64 13.50 -1.57
N GLY A 217 -10.65 12.38 -0.83
CA GLY A 217 -11.44 12.22 0.39
C GLY A 217 -12.80 11.55 0.18
N ILE A 218 -13.29 11.47 -1.05
CA ILE A 218 -14.53 10.74 -1.35
C ILE A 218 -14.24 9.25 -1.52
N ASN A 219 -14.93 8.44 -0.70
CA ASN A 219 -14.87 6.98 -0.75
C ASN A 219 -16.10 6.41 -1.49
N VAL A 220 -15.86 5.43 -2.35
CA VAL A 220 -16.88 4.59 -2.96
C VAL A 220 -16.57 3.15 -2.56
N TRP A 221 -17.47 2.51 -1.79
CA TRP A 221 -17.23 1.20 -1.17
C TRP A 221 -15.92 1.13 -0.36
N GLY A 222 -15.57 2.23 0.32
CA GLY A 222 -14.32 2.31 1.09
C GLY A 222 -13.05 2.48 0.25
N LEU A 223 -13.18 2.74 -1.06
CA LEU A 223 -12.08 3.00 -1.98
C LEU A 223 -12.07 4.46 -2.43
N GLN A 224 -10.91 5.13 -2.36
CA GLN A 224 -10.74 6.46 -2.92
C GLN A 224 -10.38 6.39 -4.41
N LEU A 225 -11.41 6.31 -5.26
CA LEU A 225 -11.26 6.12 -6.72
C LEU A 225 -10.41 7.21 -7.39
N GLY A 226 -10.30 8.40 -6.81
CA GLY A 226 -9.44 9.49 -7.31
C GLY A 226 -7.94 9.17 -7.37
N TYR A 227 -7.48 8.06 -6.78
CA TYR A 227 -6.09 7.57 -6.86
C TYR A 227 -5.91 6.35 -7.78
N PHE A 228 -6.99 5.76 -8.27
CA PHE A 228 -6.93 4.46 -8.95
C PHE A 228 -6.24 4.50 -10.31
N ALA A 229 -6.12 5.68 -10.94
CA ALA A 229 -5.33 5.84 -12.17
C ALA A 229 -3.89 5.35 -11.96
N SER A 230 -3.20 5.87 -10.94
CA SER A 230 -1.82 5.48 -10.63
C SER A 230 -1.74 4.02 -10.19
N TYR A 231 -2.69 3.55 -9.37
CA TYR A 231 -2.71 2.18 -8.86
C TYR A 231 -2.87 1.13 -9.96
N VAL A 232 -3.78 1.36 -10.91
CA VAL A 232 -4.00 0.47 -12.06
C VAL A 232 -2.77 0.44 -12.96
N VAL A 233 -2.22 1.61 -13.31
CA VAL A 233 -1.04 1.71 -14.18
C VAL A 233 0.16 1.04 -13.54
N LEU A 234 0.41 1.26 -12.26
CA LEU A 234 1.53 0.65 -11.54
C LEU A 234 1.37 -0.86 -11.37
N TYR A 235 0.16 -1.34 -11.05
CA TYR A 235 -0.09 -2.78 -10.99
C TYR A 235 0.13 -3.46 -12.36
N ALA A 236 -0.40 -2.86 -13.43
CA ALA A 236 -0.21 -3.36 -14.79
C ALA A 236 1.27 -3.31 -15.23
N ALA A 237 1.99 -2.25 -14.88
CA ALA A 237 3.43 -2.13 -15.12
C ALA A 237 4.20 -3.22 -14.36
N GLY A 238 3.83 -3.52 -13.11
CA GLY A 238 4.36 -4.64 -12.36
C GLY A 238 4.17 -5.96 -13.10
N CYS A 239 2.94 -6.28 -13.50
CA CYS A 239 2.64 -7.50 -14.27
C CYS A 239 3.48 -7.61 -15.56
N ARG A 240 3.60 -6.51 -16.31
CA ARG A 240 4.34 -6.50 -17.57
C ARG A 240 5.85 -6.65 -17.38
N THR A 241 6.40 -6.09 -16.30
CA THR A 241 7.84 -6.09 -16.01
C THR A 241 8.31 -7.33 -15.26
N ALA A 242 7.38 -8.11 -14.68
CA ALA A 242 7.64 -9.39 -14.01
C ALA A 242 8.46 -10.36 -14.87
N ARG A 243 8.11 -10.48 -16.15
CA ARG A 243 8.73 -11.42 -17.09
C ARG A 243 10.08 -10.95 -17.62
N ALA A 244 10.30 -9.64 -17.60
CA ALA A 244 11.55 -9.03 -18.02
C ALA A 244 12.63 -9.08 -16.93
N HIS A 245 12.29 -9.55 -15.72
CA HIS A 245 13.15 -9.40 -14.55
C HIS A 245 13.65 -7.95 -14.39
N TRP A 246 12.79 -6.97 -14.74
CA TRP A 246 13.23 -5.60 -14.95
C TRP A 246 13.72 -4.94 -13.66
N ILE A 247 13.12 -5.30 -12.52
CA ILE A 247 13.56 -4.81 -11.20
C ILE A 247 15.02 -5.19 -10.94
N GLU A 248 15.46 -6.34 -11.44
CA GLU A 248 16.83 -6.85 -11.25
C GLU A 248 17.83 -6.14 -12.19
N HIS A 249 17.34 -5.46 -13.23
CA HIS A 249 18.14 -4.86 -14.31
C HIS A 249 17.73 -3.40 -14.60
N LEU A 250 17.56 -2.58 -13.56
CA LEU A 250 17.22 -1.17 -13.72
C LEU A 250 18.38 -0.36 -14.31
N PRO A 251 18.21 0.34 -15.45
CA PRO A 251 19.29 1.14 -16.03
C PRO A 251 19.60 2.35 -15.15
N ALA A 252 20.83 2.41 -14.60
CA ALA A 252 21.24 3.50 -13.71
C ALA A 252 21.05 4.93 -14.30
N PRO A 253 21.26 5.18 -15.62
CA PRO A 253 20.95 6.48 -16.21
C PRO A 253 19.46 6.83 -16.17
N GLN A 254 18.58 5.84 -16.34
CA GLN A 254 17.12 6.02 -16.28
C GLN A 254 16.70 6.32 -14.84
N VAL A 255 17.17 5.55 -13.86
CA VAL A 255 16.91 5.81 -12.43
C VAL A 255 17.32 7.24 -12.07
N ARG A 256 18.56 7.64 -12.37
CA ARG A 256 19.06 9.01 -12.10
C ARG A 256 18.20 10.09 -12.75
N ARG A 257 17.77 9.89 -14.00
CA ARG A 257 16.93 10.86 -14.72
C ARG A 257 15.59 11.04 -14.03
N TRP A 258 14.89 9.94 -13.74
CA TRP A 258 13.58 9.99 -13.10
C TRP A 258 13.64 10.46 -11.66
N SER A 259 14.69 10.12 -10.91
CA SER A 259 14.92 10.69 -9.57
C SER A 259 15.10 12.20 -9.61
N ARG A 260 15.83 12.74 -10.60
CA ARG A 260 15.97 14.19 -10.79
C ARG A 260 14.64 14.84 -11.17
N ILE A 261 13.87 14.21 -12.07
CA ILE A 261 12.53 14.69 -12.44
C ILE A 261 11.63 14.75 -11.20
N ALA A 262 11.59 13.70 -10.39
CA ALA A 262 10.81 13.68 -9.16
C ALA A 262 11.27 14.76 -8.17
N LEU A 263 12.59 14.95 -8.00
CA LEU A 263 13.14 15.99 -7.13
C LEU A 263 12.76 17.41 -7.60
N MET A 264 12.78 17.65 -8.92
CA MET A 264 12.37 18.93 -9.53
C MET A 264 10.85 19.15 -9.47
N ALA A 265 10.05 18.07 -9.59
CA ALA A 265 8.60 18.13 -9.48
C ALA A 265 8.14 18.33 -8.03
N LEU A 266 8.87 17.79 -7.05
CA LEU A 266 8.51 17.81 -5.63
C LEU A 266 8.09 19.21 -5.12
N PRO A 267 8.85 20.30 -5.33
CA PRO A 267 8.47 21.63 -4.86
C PRO A 267 7.29 22.26 -5.62
N VAL A 268 6.90 21.75 -6.79
CA VAL A 268 5.85 22.36 -7.63
C VAL A 268 4.52 22.39 -6.89
N LEU A 269 4.15 21.29 -6.22
CA LEU A 269 2.89 21.22 -5.47
C LEU A 269 2.85 22.23 -4.30
N PRO A 270 3.78 22.24 -3.33
CA PRO A 270 3.75 23.22 -2.25
C PRO A 270 3.83 24.66 -2.76
N VAL A 271 4.63 24.94 -3.80
CA VAL A 271 4.68 26.28 -4.41
C VAL A 271 3.33 26.67 -5.02
N ALA A 272 2.64 25.76 -5.71
CA ALA A 272 1.30 26.03 -6.26
C ALA A 272 0.28 26.37 -5.16
N TYR A 273 0.32 25.66 -4.03
CA TYR A 273 -0.55 25.97 -2.88
C TYR A 273 -0.18 27.29 -2.19
N LEU A 274 1.11 27.63 -2.10
CA LEU A 274 1.57 28.92 -1.59
C LEU A 274 1.14 30.10 -2.49
N ILE A 275 1.20 29.93 -3.80
CA ILE A 275 0.71 30.92 -4.77
C ILE A 275 -0.81 31.07 -4.62
N ALA A 276 -1.56 29.97 -4.56
CA ALA A 276 -3.01 29.98 -4.38
C ALA A 276 -3.49 30.64 -3.08
N LYS A 277 -2.64 30.70 -2.05
CA LYS A 277 -2.92 31.48 -0.84
C LYS A 277 -3.05 32.98 -1.15
N HIS A 278 -2.17 33.52 -1.99
CA HIS A 278 -2.07 34.96 -2.28
C HIS A 278 -2.81 35.37 -3.56
N VAL A 279 -3.01 34.44 -4.50
CA VAL A 279 -3.64 34.69 -5.79
C VAL A 279 -4.90 33.81 -5.92
N PRO A 280 -6.11 34.36 -5.70
CA PRO A 280 -7.36 33.59 -5.70
C PRO A 280 -7.62 32.79 -6.99
N ALA A 281 -7.18 33.30 -8.14
CA ALA A 281 -7.32 32.62 -9.45
C ALA A 281 -6.59 31.26 -9.52
N TRP A 282 -5.62 31.01 -8.62
CA TRP A 282 -4.91 29.73 -8.53
C TRP A 282 -5.61 28.71 -7.63
N ARG A 283 -6.73 29.06 -6.97
CA ARG A 283 -7.48 28.14 -6.11
C ARG A 283 -8.38 27.20 -6.93
N GLY A 284 -8.52 25.95 -6.49
CA GLY A 284 -9.41 24.96 -7.11
C GLY A 284 -8.78 24.30 -8.35
N ARG A 285 -9.42 24.43 -9.51
CA ARG A 285 -9.07 23.66 -10.72
C ARG A 285 -7.58 23.71 -11.13
N PRO A 286 -6.85 24.84 -11.03
CA PRO A 286 -5.41 24.85 -11.28
C PRO A 286 -4.62 23.91 -10.36
N GLN A 287 -4.95 23.87 -9.06
CA GLN A 287 -4.33 22.96 -8.10
C GLN A 287 -4.67 21.50 -8.39
N ASP A 288 -5.90 21.21 -8.79
CA ASP A 288 -6.33 19.86 -9.15
C ASP A 288 -5.54 19.32 -10.36
N VAL A 289 -5.37 20.16 -11.38
CA VAL A 289 -4.55 19.85 -12.57
C VAL A 289 -3.10 19.63 -12.16
N ILE A 290 -2.51 20.56 -11.42
CA ILE A 290 -1.12 20.45 -10.97
C ILE A 290 -0.92 19.16 -10.17
N TYR A 291 -1.82 18.88 -9.22
CA TYR A 291 -1.73 17.69 -8.39
C TYR A 291 -1.87 16.39 -9.20
N ALA A 292 -2.76 16.36 -10.20
CA ALA A 292 -2.95 15.21 -11.07
C ALA A 292 -1.70 14.85 -11.88
N PHE A 293 -0.95 15.84 -12.41
CA PHE A 293 0.27 15.60 -13.17
C PHE A 293 1.53 15.52 -12.30
N TRP A 294 1.53 16.18 -11.14
CA TRP A 294 2.61 16.11 -10.15
C TRP A 294 2.78 14.70 -9.59
N GLU A 295 1.67 14.05 -9.24
CA GLU A 295 1.66 12.72 -8.61
C GLU A 295 2.48 11.68 -9.39
N PRO A 296 2.20 11.36 -10.68
CA PRO A 296 2.92 10.32 -11.39
C PRO A 296 4.40 10.65 -11.60
N LEU A 297 4.78 11.93 -11.75
CA LEU A 297 6.18 12.34 -11.90
C LEU A 297 6.99 12.09 -10.63
N VAL A 298 6.43 12.45 -9.47
CA VAL A 298 7.04 12.16 -8.17
C VAL A 298 7.04 10.65 -7.92
N ALA A 299 5.93 9.96 -8.22
CA ALA A 299 5.76 8.53 -8.04
C ALA A 299 6.82 7.72 -8.79
N TRP A 300 6.98 7.94 -10.09
CA TRP A 300 7.90 7.14 -10.92
C TRP A 300 9.34 7.28 -10.46
N GLY A 301 9.78 8.52 -10.21
CA GLY A 301 11.14 8.76 -9.76
C GLY A 301 11.42 8.22 -8.37
N ALA A 302 10.47 8.35 -7.43
CA ALA A 302 10.59 7.77 -6.09
C ALA A 302 10.59 6.23 -6.13
N ILE A 303 9.70 5.62 -6.92
CA ILE A 303 9.62 4.15 -7.09
C ILE A 303 10.92 3.61 -7.65
N LEU A 304 11.39 4.15 -8.78
CA LEU A 304 12.64 3.71 -9.41
C LEU A 304 13.82 3.86 -8.46
N PHE A 305 13.94 5.01 -7.79
CA PHE A 305 14.99 5.27 -6.81
C PHE A 305 14.98 4.27 -5.65
N LEU A 306 13.81 4.06 -5.04
CA LEU A 306 13.69 3.20 -3.87
C LEU A 306 13.92 1.73 -4.21
N VAL A 307 13.36 1.27 -5.33
CA VAL A 307 13.57 -0.11 -5.81
C VAL A 307 15.05 -0.34 -6.10
N ASP A 308 15.69 0.53 -6.88
CA ASP A 308 17.13 0.43 -7.20
C ASP A 308 17.98 0.45 -5.92
N ARG A 309 17.73 1.39 -5.02
CA ARG A 309 18.54 1.56 -3.81
C ARG A 309 18.43 0.37 -2.85
N PHE A 310 17.23 -0.18 -2.68
CA PHE A 310 17.01 -1.34 -1.82
C PHE A 310 17.51 -2.62 -2.45
N HIS A 311 17.32 -2.78 -3.76
CA HIS A 311 17.88 -3.88 -4.53
C HIS A 311 19.41 -3.95 -4.35
N GLN A 312 20.11 -2.84 -4.59
CA GLN A 312 21.57 -2.77 -4.47
C GLN A 312 22.09 -2.87 -3.02
N ARG A 313 21.25 -2.59 -2.01
CA ARG A 313 21.71 -2.57 -0.61
C ARG A 313 21.57 -3.92 0.10
N PHE A 314 20.65 -4.77 -0.34
CA PHE A 314 20.30 -5.99 0.38
C PHE A 314 20.35 -7.20 -0.56
N ASP A 315 21.49 -7.87 -0.57
CA ASP A 315 21.60 -9.20 -1.17
C ASP A 315 20.94 -10.26 -0.26
N THR A 316 21.07 -10.08 1.06
CA THR A 316 20.44 -10.93 2.08
C THR A 316 19.88 -10.10 3.23
N LEU A 317 18.82 -10.59 3.87
CA LEU A 317 18.25 -9.95 5.06
C LEU A 317 18.92 -10.46 6.33
N THR A 318 19.64 -9.59 7.02
CA THR A 318 20.32 -9.88 8.30
C THR A 318 19.84 -8.95 9.42
N GLY A 319 20.13 -9.32 10.67
CA GLY A 319 19.82 -8.53 11.87
C GLY A 319 18.33 -8.21 12.00
N ALA A 320 18.01 -6.94 12.27
CA ALA A 320 16.66 -6.46 12.51
C ALA A 320 15.74 -6.49 11.26
N TRP A 321 16.30 -6.53 10.05
CA TRP A 321 15.52 -6.51 8.80
C TRP A 321 14.75 -7.81 8.57
N ARG A 322 15.36 -8.96 8.88
CA ARG A 322 14.71 -10.27 8.71
C ARG A 322 13.41 -10.41 9.52
N PRO A 323 13.38 -10.13 10.85
CA PRO A 323 12.13 -10.17 11.60
C PRO A 323 11.18 -9.03 11.21
N LEU A 324 11.67 -7.85 10.83
CA LEU A 324 10.83 -6.73 10.40
C LEU A 324 10.07 -7.07 9.10
N SER A 325 10.76 -7.60 8.09
CA SER A 325 10.13 -8.03 6.83
C SER A 325 9.12 -9.16 7.04
N ARG A 326 9.38 -10.09 7.97
CA ARG A 326 8.41 -11.12 8.34
C ARG A 326 7.17 -10.55 9.03
N ARG A 327 7.30 -9.48 9.81
CA ARG A 327 6.22 -8.87 10.60
C ARG A 327 5.42 -7.81 9.85
N ALA A 328 5.90 -7.34 8.70
CA ALA A 328 5.34 -6.20 7.98
C ALA A 328 3.83 -6.30 7.74
N TYR A 329 3.32 -7.43 7.26
CA TYR A 329 1.89 -7.56 6.99
C TYR A 329 1.03 -7.56 8.26
N ALA A 330 1.50 -8.21 9.32
CA ALA A 330 0.84 -8.17 10.63
C ALA A 330 0.85 -6.74 11.23
N ILE A 331 1.96 -6.02 11.15
CA ILE A 331 2.06 -4.61 11.55
C ILE A 331 1.02 -3.78 10.79
N TYR A 332 0.93 -3.96 9.49
CA TYR A 332 -0.05 -3.27 8.66
C TYR A 332 -1.51 -3.53 9.07
N ILE A 333 -1.87 -4.73 9.52
CA ILE A 333 -3.23 -5.03 9.98
C ILE A 333 -3.52 -4.39 11.35
N ILE A 334 -2.57 -4.43 12.28
CA ILE A 334 -2.80 -4.03 13.68
C ILE A 334 -2.46 -2.57 13.98
N HIS A 335 -1.80 -1.86 13.07
CA HIS A 335 -1.38 -0.48 13.36
C HIS A 335 -2.52 0.48 13.71
N PRO A 336 -3.76 0.35 13.19
CA PRO A 336 -4.80 1.32 13.50
C PRO A 336 -5.19 1.36 14.99
N PRO A 337 -5.59 0.25 15.65
CA PRO A 337 -5.90 0.30 17.07
C PRO A 337 -4.67 0.62 17.93
N VAL A 338 -3.48 0.16 17.55
CA VAL A 338 -2.25 0.45 18.31
C VAL A 338 -1.92 1.95 18.25
N LEU A 339 -1.95 2.56 17.06
CA LEU A 339 -1.66 3.98 16.89
C LEU A 339 -2.68 4.85 17.63
N VAL A 340 -3.98 4.52 17.53
CA VAL A 340 -5.04 5.23 18.26
C VAL A 340 -4.86 5.08 19.77
N ALA A 341 -4.56 3.88 20.27
CA ALA A 341 -4.31 3.65 21.69
C ALA A 341 -3.14 4.48 22.21
N VAL A 342 -2.02 4.50 21.47
CA VAL A 342 -0.85 5.28 21.84
C VAL A 342 -1.21 6.77 21.86
N ALA A 343 -1.86 7.30 20.82
CA ALA A 343 -2.26 8.71 20.80
C ALA A 343 -3.15 9.08 22.00
N LEU A 344 -4.15 8.25 22.32
CA LEU A 344 -5.06 8.49 23.44
C LEU A 344 -4.36 8.42 24.81
N ALA A 345 -3.37 7.53 24.98
CA ALA A 345 -2.72 7.28 26.28
C ALA A 345 -2.02 8.52 26.86
N TRP A 346 -1.55 9.43 26.01
CA TRP A 346 -0.85 10.65 26.44
C TRP A 346 -1.42 11.94 25.84
N ARG A 347 -2.67 11.90 25.35
CA ARG A 347 -3.37 13.05 24.76
C ARG A 347 -3.38 14.29 25.65
N ASN A 348 -3.44 14.11 26.97
CA ASN A 348 -3.49 15.19 27.97
C ASN A 348 -2.14 15.90 28.18
N VAL A 349 -1.04 15.37 27.65
CA VAL A 349 0.27 16.01 27.73
C VAL A 349 0.33 17.14 26.70
N PRO A 350 0.51 18.41 27.09
CA PRO A 350 0.65 19.51 26.14
C PRO A 350 2.00 19.41 25.43
N ALA A 351 1.98 19.30 24.11
CA ALA A 351 3.17 19.23 23.28
C ALA A 351 2.88 19.72 21.85
N SER A 352 3.91 20.12 21.12
CA SER A 352 3.75 20.52 19.72
C SER A 352 3.29 19.34 18.85
N PRO A 353 2.53 19.57 17.76
CA PRO A 353 2.09 18.50 16.87
C PRO A 353 3.25 17.65 16.31
N PHE A 354 4.41 18.26 16.05
CA PHE A 354 5.59 17.53 15.58
C PHE A 354 6.20 16.62 16.63
N LEU A 355 6.28 17.07 17.89
CA LEU A 355 6.75 16.21 18.97
C LEU A 355 5.77 15.04 19.17
N LYS A 356 4.47 15.33 19.14
CA LYS A 356 3.46 14.27 19.24
C LYS A 356 3.53 13.27 18.10
N PHE A 357 3.66 13.75 16.87
CA PHE A 357 3.89 12.93 15.69
C PHE A 357 5.12 12.01 15.81
N ALA A 358 6.26 12.57 16.20
CA ALA A 358 7.51 11.81 16.31
C ALA A 358 7.44 10.73 17.39
N VAL A 359 6.95 11.09 18.58
CA VAL A 359 6.84 10.17 19.73
C VAL A 359 5.79 9.10 19.48
N THR A 360 4.57 9.48 19.12
CA THR A 360 3.47 8.54 18.87
C THR A 360 3.79 7.60 17.70
N GLY A 361 4.34 8.12 16.59
CA GLY A 361 4.71 7.28 15.44
C GLY A 361 5.80 6.27 15.79
N SER A 362 6.80 6.67 16.57
CA SER A 362 7.89 5.79 16.98
C SER A 362 7.41 4.72 17.96
N ILE A 363 6.65 5.09 18.98
CA ILE A 363 6.08 4.15 19.96
C ILE A 363 5.13 3.19 19.26
N ALA A 364 4.25 3.67 18.38
CA ALA A 364 3.34 2.82 17.63
C ALA A 364 4.08 1.82 16.73
N CYS A 365 5.17 2.23 16.06
CA CYS A 365 5.99 1.31 15.27
C CYS A 365 6.62 0.19 16.14
N VAL A 366 7.20 0.55 17.29
CA VAL A 366 7.80 -0.42 18.21
C VAL A 366 6.73 -1.34 18.80
N ALA A 367 5.61 -0.79 19.27
CA ALA A 367 4.51 -1.57 19.81
C ALA A 367 3.93 -2.54 18.76
N CYS A 368 3.68 -2.08 17.54
CA CYS A 368 3.23 -2.96 16.45
C CYS A 368 4.26 -4.04 16.15
N TYR A 369 5.56 -3.70 16.11
CA TYR A 369 6.62 -4.68 15.86
C TYR A 369 6.65 -5.77 16.94
N LEU A 370 6.48 -5.42 18.22
CA LEU A 370 6.44 -6.36 19.33
C LEU A 370 5.18 -7.22 19.30
N ILE A 371 4.00 -6.61 19.14
CA ILE A 371 2.71 -7.31 19.07
C ILE A 371 2.67 -8.26 17.87
N ALA A 372 3.09 -7.82 16.68
CA ALA A 372 3.21 -8.68 15.51
C ALA A 372 4.16 -9.85 15.76
N GLY A 373 5.26 -9.62 16.50
CA GLY A 373 6.18 -10.68 16.91
C GLY A 373 5.53 -11.75 17.78
N LEU A 374 4.64 -11.35 18.70
CA LEU A 374 3.87 -12.27 19.55
C LEU A 374 2.81 -13.01 18.75
N LEU A 375 2.05 -12.32 17.89
CA LEU A 375 1.02 -12.92 17.05
C LEU A 375 1.59 -14.02 16.14
N LEU A 376 2.75 -13.78 15.53
CA LEU A 376 3.41 -14.75 14.65
C LEU A 376 4.07 -15.94 15.37
N ARG A 377 4.01 -16.02 16.70
CA ARG A 377 4.35 -17.26 17.43
C ARG A 377 3.25 -18.31 17.32
N VAL A 378 2.01 -17.88 17.06
CA VAL A 378 0.88 -18.79 16.87
C VAL A 378 0.92 -19.32 15.43
N PRO A 379 1.03 -20.66 15.22
CA PRO A 379 1.23 -21.23 13.88
C PRO A 379 0.14 -20.86 12.86
N ARG A 380 -1.12 -20.78 13.31
CA ARG A 380 -2.27 -20.40 12.47
C ARG A 380 -2.20 -18.96 11.98
N PHE A 381 -1.72 -18.03 12.80
CA PHE A 381 -1.52 -16.65 12.37
C PHE A 381 -0.30 -16.53 11.47
N ALA A 382 0.78 -17.28 11.76
CA ALA A 382 1.98 -17.28 10.93
C ALA A 382 1.79 -17.88 9.52
N SER A 383 0.78 -18.72 9.29
CA SER A 383 0.45 -19.23 7.96
C SER A 383 -0.39 -18.26 7.12
N LEU A 384 -1.12 -17.36 7.78
CA LEU A 384 -2.01 -16.37 7.15
C LEU A 384 -1.35 -15.00 6.96
N LEU A 385 -0.47 -14.60 7.89
CA LEU A 385 0.21 -13.31 7.97
C LEU A 385 1.67 -13.40 7.52
#